data_AF-A0A9Q3WNC1-F1
#
_entry.id   AF-A0A9Q3WNC1-F1
#
_cell.length_a   1.000
_cell.length_b   1.000
_cell.length_c   1.000
_cell.angle_alpha   90.00
_cell.angle_beta   90.00
_cell.angle_gamma   90.00
#
_symmetry.space_group_name_H-M   'P 1'
#
loop_
_entity.id
_entity.type
_entity.pdbx_description
1 polymer ?
#
loop_
_entity_poly.entity_id
_entity_poly.type
_entity_poly.pdbx_seq_one_letter_code
_entity_poly.pdbx_strand_id
1 'polypeptide(L)'
;MTRLFASAALCLVTATSVGACPWAGGTYEFREHGIYGNFAVNDDCTELVWDRLSNAPETTALARSKHGWTGKLAKADVELLDNGENLRVTGTGGAMRQVRAKPAD
;
A
#
# COMPACT_ATOMS: atom_id res chain seq x y z
N MET A 1 -47.40 -2.14 -32.58
CA MET A 1 -46.94 -1.41 -31.38
C MET A 1 -45.45 -1.68 -31.21
N THR A 2 -44.64 -0.70 -31.58
CA THR A 2 -43.17 -0.73 -31.53
C THR A 2 -42.72 -0.63 -30.08
N ARG A 3 -41.93 -1.60 -29.59
CA ARG A 3 -41.28 -1.49 -28.27
C ARG A 3 -39.79 -1.18 -28.48
N LEU A 4 -39.44 -0.03 -27.92
CA LEU A 4 -38.15 0.63 -27.97
C LEU A 4 -37.05 -0.20 -27.30
N PHE A 5 -35.87 -0.11 -27.91
CA PHE A 5 -34.59 -0.60 -27.42
C PHE A 5 -34.27 -0.03 -26.03
N ALA A 6 -33.94 -0.90 -25.08
CA ALA A 6 -33.25 -0.52 -23.84
C ALA A 6 -31.79 -0.96 -23.96
N SER A 7 -30.95 -0.05 -24.45
CA SER A 7 -29.50 -0.22 -24.45
C SER A 7 -29.00 -0.20 -23.01
N ALA A 8 -28.68 -1.37 -22.45
CA ALA A 8 -27.98 -1.48 -21.18
C ALA A 8 -26.57 -0.90 -21.35
N ALA A 9 -26.36 0.28 -20.76
CA ALA A 9 -25.06 0.92 -20.70
C ALA A 9 -24.12 0.07 -19.83
N LEU A 10 -23.22 -0.66 -20.47
CA LEU A 10 -22.11 -1.35 -19.82
C LEU A 10 -21.12 -0.27 -19.36
N CYS A 11 -21.16 0.11 -18.08
CA CYS A 11 -20.05 0.86 -17.46
C CYS A 11 -18.83 -0.05 -17.41
N LEU A 12 -18.01 -0.03 -18.46
CA LEU A 12 -16.65 -0.54 -18.38
C LEU A 12 -15.87 0.38 -17.43
N VAL A 13 -15.78 -0.03 -16.17
CA VAL A 13 -14.74 0.47 -15.28
C VAL A 13 -13.42 0.00 -15.88
N THR A 14 -12.74 0.91 -16.58
CA THR A 14 -11.36 0.69 -16.99
C THR A 14 -10.54 0.60 -15.71
N ALA A 15 -10.25 -0.62 -15.26
CA ALA A 15 -9.20 -0.86 -14.29
C ALA A 15 -7.91 -0.30 -14.89
N THR A 16 -7.57 0.93 -14.50
CA THR A 16 -6.29 1.52 -14.83
C THR A 16 -5.26 0.59 -14.23
N SER A 17 -4.46 -0.05 -15.08
CA SER A 17 -3.29 -0.81 -14.64
C SER A 17 -2.27 0.19 -14.09
N VAL A 18 -2.52 0.68 -12.87
CA VAL A 18 -1.48 1.16 -11.97
C VAL A 18 -0.47 0.02 -11.97
N GLY A 19 0.75 0.23 -12.45
CA GLY A 19 1.73 -0.84 -12.69
C GLY A 19 1.68 -1.84 -11.55
N ALA A 20 1.36 -3.10 -11.85
CA ALA A 20 0.77 -4.06 -10.91
C ALA A 20 1.41 -3.93 -9.53
N CYS A 21 0.70 -3.27 -8.60
CA CYS A 21 1.24 -3.09 -7.27
C CYS A 21 1.20 -4.44 -6.57
N PRO A 22 2.35 -5.06 -6.28
CA PRO A 22 2.38 -6.40 -5.71
C PRO A 22 1.86 -6.41 -4.27
N TRP A 23 1.69 -5.24 -3.66
CA TRP A 23 1.18 -5.07 -2.31
C TRP A 23 -0.35 -4.93 -2.23
N ALA A 24 -1.01 -4.65 -3.37
CA ALA A 24 -2.42 -4.28 -3.43
C ALA A 24 -3.35 -5.30 -2.73
N GLY A 25 -4.27 -4.80 -1.92
CA GLY A 25 -5.27 -5.60 -1.20
C GLY A 25 -4.71 -6.49 -0.09
N GLY A 26 -3.42 -6.37 0.25
CA GLY A 26 -2.76 -7.22 1.22
C GLY A 26 -2.66 -6.62 2.61
N THR A 27 -2.57 -7.50 3.60
CA THR A 27 -2.13 -7.18 4.96
C THR A 27 -0.81 -7.88 5.22
N TYR A 28 0.14 -7.13 5.78
CA TYR A 28 1.52 -7.55 5.91
C TYR A 28 2.04 -7.28 7.32
N GLU A 29 3.00 -8.10 7.72
CA GLU A 29 3.80 -7.89 8.92
C GLU A 29 5.28 -7.96 8.58
N PHE A 30 6.08 -7.24 9.36
CA PHE A 30 7.54 -7.34 9.29
C PHE A 30 8.12 -7.31 10.70
N ARG A 31 9.25 -8.01 10.87
CA ARG A 31 9.98 -8.08 12.14
C ARG A 31 11.45 -8.32 11.88
N GLU A 32 12.26 -7.28 12.07
CA GLU A 32 13.70 -7.35 11.77
C GLU A 32 14.49 -6.46 12.72
N HIS A 33 15.52 -7.02 13.36
CA HIS A 33 16.45 -6.33 14.26
C HIS A 33 15.79 -5.37 15.28
N GLY A 34 14.67 -5.78 15.88
CA GLY A 34 13.95 -5.00 16.89
C GLY A 34 12.97 -3.96 16.34
N ILE A 35 12.85 -3.84 15.03
CA ILE A 35 11.80 -3.06 14.36
C ILE A 35 10.71 -4.03 13.91
N TYR A 36 9.47 -3.69 14.19
CA TYR A 36 8.32 -4.52 13.84
C TYR A 36 7.11 -3.64 13.58
N GLY A 37 6.17 -4.15 12.78
CA GLY A 37 4.93 -3.46 12.49
C GLY A 37 4.05 -4.27 11.55
N ASN A 38 2.77 -3.93 11.56
CA ASN A 38 1.78 -4.45 10.64
C ASN A 38 1.25 -3.31 9.78
N PHE A 39 0.94 -3.58 8.54
CA PHE A 39 0.31 -2.61 7.66
C PHE A 39 -0.62 -3.28 6.65
N ALA A 40 -1.63 -2.53 6.22
CA ALA A 40 -2.52 -2.94 5.14
C ALA A 40 -2.41 -1.95 3.98
N VAL A 41 -2.56 -2.46 2.76
CA VAL A 41 -2.57 -1.68 1.53
C VAL A 41 -3.90 -1.91 0.83
N ASN A 42 -4.56 -0.84 0.40
CA ASN A 42 -5.84 -0.97 -0.30
C ASN A 42 -5.68 -1.61 -1.69
N ASP A 43 -6.79 -2.02 -2.30
CA ASP A 43 -6.80 -2.72 -3.60
C ASP A 43 -6.20 -1.88 -4.75
N ASP A 44 -6.29 -0.55 -4.65
CA ASP A 44 -5.75 0.36 -5.66
C ASP A 44 -4.28 0.73 -5.42
N CYS A 45 -3.70 0.31 -4.29
CA CYS A 45 -2.34 0.66 -3.86
C CYS A 45 -2.09 2.19 -3.85
N THR A 46 -3.11 2.91 -3.39
CA THR A 46 -3.12 4.37 -3.22
C THR A 46 -3.12 4.77 -1.75
N GLU A 47 -3.31 3.81 -0.84
CA GLU A 47 -3.36 4.05 0.59
C GLU A 47 -2.68 2.91 1.36
N LEU A 48 -1.95 3.29 2.40
CA LEU A 48 -1.41 2.38 3.41
C LEU A 48 -1.99 2.76 4.77
N VAL A 49 -2.44 1.75 5.52
CA VAL A 49 -2.81 1.87 6.93
C VAL A 49 -1.73 1.17 7.76
N TRP A 50 -1.02 1.92 8.58
CA TRP A 50 0.03 1.42 9.45
C TRP A 50 -0.51 1.20 10.87
N ASP A 51 -0.41 -0.03 11.37
CA ASP A 51 -0.73 -0.32 12.76
C ASP A 51 0.51 -0.08 13.63
N ARG A 52 0.42 0.92 14.52
CA ARG A 52 1.46 1.19 15.51
C ARG A 52 1.07 0.52 16.82
N LEU A 53 1.85 -0.47 17.25
CA LEU A 53 1.67 -1.19 18.53
C LEU A 53 1.66 -0.31 19.81
N SER A 54 1.90 1.01 19.70
CA SER A 54 1.85 1.96 20.80
C SER A 54 0.95 3.19 20.56
N ASN A 55 0.23 3.28 19.44
CA ASN A 55 -0.61 4.43 19.09
C ASN A 55 -1.84 3.99 18.27
N ALA A 56 -2.75 4.93 17.97
CA ALA A 56 -3.80 4.68 16.99
C ALA A 56 -3.19 4.34 15.60
N PRO A 57 -3.88 3.54 14.78
CA PRO A 57 -3.51 3.32 13.39
C PRO A 57 -3.31 4.65 12.65
N GLU A 58 -2.32 4.68 11.76
CA GLU A 58 -1.99 5.85 10.99
C GLU A 58 -2.10 5.56 9.50
N THR A 59 -2.91 6.34 8.79
CA THR A 59 -3.12 6.19 7.35
C THR A 59 -2.25 7.17 6.59
N THR A 60 -1.71 6.74 5.46
CA THR A 60 -0.98 7.60 4.52
C THR A 60 -1.33 7.30 3.08
N ALA A 61 -1.41 8.34 2.26
CA ALA A 61 -1.53 8.19 0.81
C ALA A 61 -0.21 7.65 0.24
N LEU A 62 -0.32 6.71 -0.69
CA LEU A 62 0.80 6.17 -1.44
C LEU A 62 0.94 6.88 -2.78
N ALA A 63 2.16 7.30 -3.08
CA ALA A 63 2.55 7.85 -4.37
C ALA A 63 3.59 6.94 -5.03
N ARG A 64 3.48 6.76 -6.35
CA ARG A 64 4.47 6.02 -7.13
C ARG A 64 5.85 6.69 -7.03
N SER A 65 6.89 5.93 -6.68
CA SER A 65 8.28 6.36 -6.64
C SER A 65 9.10 5.66 -7.74
N LYS A 66 10.42 5.91 -7.76
CA LYS A 66 11.37 5.20 -8.63
C LYS A 66 11.50 3.71 -8.28
N HIS A 67 11.26 3.33 -7.03
CA HIS A 67 11.52 1.97 -6.53
C HIS A 67 10.25 1.25 -6.04
N GLY A 68 9.09 1.90 -6.10
CA GLY A 68 7.86 1.35 -5.56
C GLY A 68 6.81 2.40 -5.23
N TRP A 69 6.27 2.37 -4.01
CA TRP A 69 5.23 3.28 -3.53
C TRP A 69 5.64 3.89 -2.20
N THR A 70 5.67 5.22 -2.12
CA THR A 70 6.06 5.94 -0.92
C THR A 70 4.87 6.56 -0.21
N GLY A 71 4.87 6.48 1.11
CA GLY A 71 3.92 7.15 1.99
C GLY A 71 4.65 7.88 3.12
N LYS A 72 3.99 8.89 3.68
CA LYS A 72 4.53 9.69 4.79
C LYS A 72 3.71 9.48 6.05
N LEU A 73 4.37 9.03 7.11
CA LEU A 73 3.80 8.91 8.45
C LEU A 73 4.46 9.94 9.37
N ALA A 74 3.82 10.28 10.47
CA ALA A 74 4.24 11.31 11.43
C ALA A 74 5.65 11.08 12.00
N LYS A 75 6.11 9.83 12.08
CA LYS A 75 7.43 9.47 12.64
C LYS A 75 8.34 8.72 11.66
N ALA A 76 7.87 8.42 10.46
CA ALA A 76 8.67 7.72 9.47
C ALA A 76 8.08 7.89 8.06
N ASP A 77 8.95 7.91 7.06
CA ASP A 77 8.54 7.68 5.68
C ASP A 77 8.63 6.17 5.39
N VAL A 78 7.70 5.68 4.58
CA VAL A 78 7.65 4.30 4.11
C VAL A 78 7.82 4.26 2.60
N GLU A 79 8.52 3.25 2.10
CA GLU A 79 8.59 2.91 0.68
C GLU A 79 8.38 1.40 0.52
N LEU A 80 7.22 1.01 -0.02
CA LEU A 80 6.92 -0.37 -0.40
C LEU A 80 7.63 -0.66 -1.72
N LEU A 81 8.59 -1.59 -1.74
CA LEU A 81 9.41 -1.82 -2.93
C LEU A 81 8.67 -2.65 -3.99
N ASP A 82 9.04 -2.43 -5.25
CA ASP A 82 8.44 -3.08 -6.43
C ASP A 82 8.52 -4.61 -6.44
N ASN A 83 9.32 -5.21 -5.57
CA ASN A 83 9.43 -6.66 -5.47
C ASN A 83 8.33 -7.33 -4.64
N GLY A 84 7.44 -6.56 -3.98
CA GLY A 84 6.34 -7.15 -3.20
C GLY A 84 6.75 -7.85 -1.91
N GLU A 85 8.02 -7.73 -1.52
CA GLU A 85 8.57 -8.46 -0.38
C GLU A 85 9.28 -7.56 0.61
N ASN A 86 9.81 -6.42 0.16
CA ASN A 86 10.63 -5.55 0.98
C ASN A 86 10.00 -4.17 1.11
N LEU A 87 10.12 -3.57 2.28
CA LEU A 87 9.83 -2.15 2.48
C LEU A 87 11.05 -1.44 3.05
N ARG A 88 11.13 -0.14 2.82
CA ARG A 88 12.05 0.74 3.51
C ARG A 88 11.27 1.61 4.48
N VAL A 89 11.81 1.74 5.69
CA VAL A 89 11.31 2.63 6.73
C VAL A 89 12.42 3.63 7.04
N THR A 90 12.15 4.91 6.83
CA THR A 90 13.08 6.00 7.11
C THR A 90 12.55 6.82 8.26
N GLY A 91 13.19 6.73 9.43
CA GLY A 91 12.78 7.51 10.60
C GLY A 91 13.07 9.01 10.44
N THR A 92 12.50 9.85 11.32
CA THR A 92 12.70 11.32 11.30
C THR A 92 14.17 11.76 11.40
N GLY A 93 15.05 10.92 11.95
CA GLY A 93 16.50 11.15 11.98
C GLY A 93 17.23 10.80 10.68
N GLY A 94 16.53 10.43 9.61
CA GLY A 94 17.09 10.07 8.30
C GLY A 94 17.66 8.65 8.20
N ALA A 95 17.67 7.89 9.31
CA ALA A 95 18.11 6.50 9.29
C ALA A 95 17.09 5.64 8.53
N MET A 96 17.55 5.02 7.44
CA MET A 96 16.77 4.11 6.61
C MET A 96 17.09 2.66 6.93
N ARG A 97 16.05 1.83 7.00
CA ARG A 97 16.13 0.38 7.15
C ARG A 97 15.29 -0.26 6.07
N GLN A 98 15.89 -1.14 5.29
CA GLN A 98 15.16 -2.05 4.42
C GLN A 98 14.87 -3.32 5.21
N VAL A 99 13.62 -3.75 5.23
CA VAL A 99 13.17 -4.93 5.96
C VAL A 99 12.26 -5.78 5.08
N ARG A 100 12.25 -7.09 5.31
CA ARG A 100 11.34 -7.99 4.61
C ARG A 100 9.98 -8.03 5.32
N ALA A 101 8.90 -7.86 4.56
CA ALA A 101 7.55 -8.12 5.00
C ALA A 101 7.04 -9.45 4.46
N LYS A 102 6.13 -10.07 5.19
CA LYS A 102 5.38 -11.25 4.78
C LYS A 102 3.88 -10.98 4.95
N PRO A 103 3.01 -11.72 4.25
CA PRO A 103 1.58 -11.69 4.55
C PRO A 103 1.35 -11.93 6.05
N ALA A 104 0.46 -11.15 6.65
CA ALA A 104 0.02 -11.38 8.02
C ALA A 104 -0.95 -12.57 8.05
N ASP A 105 -0.84 -13.41 9.09
CA ASP A 105 -1.69 -14.57 9.34
C ASP A 105 -3.06 -14.20 9.94
#